data_AF-A0A349XYU2-F1
#
_entry.id   AF-A0A349XYU2-F1
#
_cell.length_a   1.000
_cell.length_b   1.000
_cell.length_c   1.000
_cell.angle_alpha   90.00
_cell.angle_beta   90.00
_cell.angle_gamma   90.00
#
_symmetry.space_group_name_H-M   'P 1'
#
loop_
_entity.id
_entity.type
_entity.pdbx_description
1 polymer ?
#
loop_
_entity_poly.entity_id
_entity_poly.type
_entity_poly.pdbx_seq_one_letter_code
_entity_poly.pdbx_strand_id
1 'polypeptide(L)' 'AGFTALKGLDIGNVRYPLEDFALAFGSSRTISNVANGGPVHFSLKSGKAIVLARPYDLTGA' A
#
# COMPACT_ATOMS: atom_id res chain seq x y z
N ALA A 1 5.39 -14.91 14.73
CA ALA A 1 6.01 -14.91 13.38
C ALA A 1 5.96 -13.51 12.78
N GLY A 2 7.08 -13.08 12.17
CA GLY A 2 7.27 -11.73 11.61
C GLY A 2 6.57 -11.49 10.28
N PHE A 3 6.93 -10.39 9.62
CA PHE A 3 6.44 -10.02 8.29
C PHE A 3 7.01 -10.95 7.20
N THR A 4 6.23 -11.15 6.15
CA THR A 4 6.57 -12.02 5.01
C THR A 4 6.27 -11.29 3.70
N ALA A 5 6.62 -11.91 2.57
CA ALA A 5 6.15 -11.44 1.28
C ALA A 5 4.61 -11.43 1.21
N LEU A 6 4.05 -10.54 0.39
CA LEU A 6 2.63 -10.44 0.10
C LEU A 6 2.32 -11.10 -1.25
N LYS A 7 1.16 -11.73 -1.34
CA LYS A 7 0.64 -12.26 -2.61
C LYS A 7 -0.77 -11.76 -2.85
N GLY A 8 -1.03 -11.34 -4.08
CA GLY A 8 -2.32 -10.82 -4.52
C GLY A 8 -2.74 -9.57 -3.76
N LEU A 9 -1.88 -8.55 -3.79
CA LEU A 9 -2.15 -7.24 -3.24
C LEU A 9 -2.84 -6.36 -4.31
N ASP A 10 -4.02 -5.88 -3.98
CA ASP A 10 -4.72 -4.84 -4.75
C ASP A 10 -4.70 -3.52 -3.98
N ILE A 11 -4.43 -2.42 -4.68
CA ILE A 11 -4.56 -1.06 -4.14
C ILE A 11 -5.29 -0.18 -5.17
N GLY A 12 -6.48 0.27 -4.81
CA GLY A 12 -7.35 1.09 -5.67
C GLY A 12 -7.51 2.53 -5.19
N ASN A 13 -7.88 3.42 -6.11
CA ASN A 13 -8.06 4.86 -5.88
C ASN A 13 -6.81 5.59 -5.36
N VAL A 14 -5.65 5.18 -5.86
CA VAL A 14 -4.35 5.77 -5.55
C VAL A 14 -3.60 6.16 -6.84
N ARG A 15 -2.56 6.99 -6.72
CA ARG A 15 -1.73 7.43 -7.86
C ARG A 15 -1.03 6.26 -8.56
N TYR A 16 -0.58 5.28 -7.80
CA TYR A 16 0.09 4.08 -8.33
C TYR A 16 -0.69 2.83 -7.93
N PRO A 17 -1.72 2.43 -8.70
CA PRO A 17 -2.54 1.27 -8.36
C PRO A 17 -1.76 -0.03 -8.52
N LEU A 18 -2.23 -1.06 -7.83
CA LEU A 18 -1.75 -2.44 -7.96
C LEU A 18 -2.95 -3.37 -8.11
N GLU A 19 -2.76 -4.43 -8.90
CA GLU A 19 -3.75 -5.48 -9.15
C GLU A 19 -3.04 -6.83 -9.12
N ASP A 20 -3.54 -7.74 -8.28
CA ASP A 20 -3.02 -9.08 -7.98
C ASP A 20 -1.49 -9.12 -7.76
N PHE A 21 -0.93 -8.08 -7.15
CA PHE A 21 0.51 -7.87 -7.16
C PHE A 21 1.23 -8.73 -6.12
N ALA A 22 2.33 -9.37 -6.51
CA ALA A 22 3.23 -10.07 -5.58
C ALA A 22 4.32 -9.11 -5.07
N LEU A 23 4.36 -8.88 -3.75
CA LEU A 23 5.32 -7.96 -3.14
C LEU A 23 6.35 -8.73 -2.31
N ALA A 24 7.61 -8.67 -2.73
CA ALA A 24 8.71 -9.24 -1.95
C ALA A 24 8.84 -8.55 -0.59
N PHE A 25 9.24 -9.32 0.42
CA PHE A 25 9.55 -8.77 1.75
C PHE A 25 10.68 -7.74 1.64
N GLY A 26 10.53 -6.58 2.29
CA GLY A 26 11.49 -5.47 2.23
C GLY A 26 11.36 -4.54 1.03
N SER A 27 10.42 -4.79 0.11
CA SER A 27 10.18 -3.90 -1.04
C SER A 27 9.61 -2.54 -0.62
N SER A 28 10.09 -1.46 -1.22
CA SER A 28 9.61 -0.08 -1.03
C SER A 28 8.50 0.34 -2.00
N ARG A 29 8.03 -0.58 -2.87
CA ARG A 29 7.13 -0.27 -4.01
C ARG A 29 5.85 0.49 -3.64
N THR A 30 5.33 0.31 -2.42
CA THR A 30 4.05 0.90 -1.96
C THR A 30 4.23 2.20 -1.17
N ILE A 31 5.48 2.58 -0.85
CA ILE A 31 5.77 3.74 0.00
C ILE A 31 5.48 5.05 -0.75
N SER A 32 4.93 6.04 -0.04
CA SER A 32 4.60 7.36 -0.58
C SER A 32 3.61 7.35 -1.76
N ASN A 33 2.66 6.42 -1.74
CA ASN A 33 1.51 6.48 -2.63
C ASN A 33 0.53 7.59 -2.18
N VAL A 34 -0.34 8.02 -3.09
CA VAL A 34 -1.23 9.18 -2.87
C VAL A 34 -2.67 8.77 -3.15
N ALA A 35 -3.59 9.07 -2.23
CA ALA A 35 -5.03 8.89 -2.47
C ALA A 35 -5.53 9.95 -3.46
N ASN A 36 -6.36 9.56 -4.43
CA ASN A 36 -6.87 10.47 -5.47
C ASN A 36 -8.09 11.31 -5.00
N GLY A 37 -8.20 11.60 -3.70
CA GLY A 37 -9.29 12.43 -3.15
C GLY A 37 -10.55 11.67 -2.70
N GLY A 38 -10.53 10.33 -2.71
CA GLY A 38 -11.63 9.49 -2.18
C GLY A 38 -11.12 8.31 -1.35
N PRO A 39 -12.03 7.39 -0.93
CA PRO A 39 -11.65 6.20 -0.18
C PRO A 39 -10.63 5.34 -0.93
N VAL A 40 -9.60 4.87 -0.23
CA VAL A 40 -8.60 3.94 -0.77
C VAL A 40 -9.06 2.51 -0.50
N HIS A 41 -8.98 1.65 -1.50
CA HIS A 41 -9.34 0.24 -1.38
C HIS A 41 -8.10 -0.64 -1.30
N PHE A 42 -8.09 -1.56 -0.34
CA PHE A 42 -7.02 -2.56 -0.19
C PHE A 42 -7.63 -3.96 -0.15
N SER A 43 -7.03 -4.87 -0.88
CA SER A 43 -7.34 -6.30 -0.86
C SER A 43 -6.03 -7.09 -0.79
N LEU A 44 -6.02 -8.18 -0.04
CA LEU A 44 -4.82 -9.02 0.12
C LEU A 44 -5.21 -10.49 0.22
N LYS A 45 -4.68 -11.33 -0.68
CA LYS A 45 -4.90 -12.79 -0.61
C LYS A 45 -4.11 -13.46 0.51
N SER A 46 -2.83 -13.10 0.71
CA SER A 46 -2.02 -13.68 1.79
C SER A 46 -0.83 -12.82 2.22
N GLY A 47 -0.41 -12.98 3.47
CA GLY A 47 0.70 -12.25 4.08
C GLY A 47 0.23 -11.33 5.21
N LYS A 48 1.11 -10.44 5.67
CA LYS A 48 0.78 -9.43 6.68
C LYS A 48 1.27 -8.07 6.21
N ALA A 49 0.38 -7.10 6.19
CA ALA A 49 0.68 -5.72 5.79
C ALA A 49 0.34 -4.75 6.93
N ILE A 50 1.02 -3.60 6.93
CA ILE A 50 0.63 -2.44 7.73
C ILE A 50 0.22 -1.36 6.74
N VAL A 51 -0.89 -0.67 7.04
CA VAL A 51 -1.28 0.55 6.34
C VAL A 51 -0.92 1.72 7.23
N LEU A 52 -0.08 2.62 6.70
CA LEU A 52 0.26 3.88 7.35
C LEU A 52 -0.32 5.03 6.52
N ALA A 53 -1.37 5.67 7.04
CA ALA A 53 -1.95 6.87 6.44
C ALA A 53 -1.31 8.12 7.06
N ARG A 54 -0.99 9.11 6.22
CA ARG A 54 -0.57 10.45 6.64
C ARG A 54 -1.65 11.44 6.20
N PRO A 55 -2.63 11.76 7.06
CA PRO A 55 -3.80 12.57 6.68
C PRO A 55 -3.49 14.06 6.56
N TYR A 56 -2.36 14.51 7.12
CA TYR A 56 -1.90 15.88 7.04
C TYR A 56 -0.64 15.94 6.20
N ASP A 57 -0.52 17.01 5.43
CA ASP A 57 0.75 17.34 4.80
C ASP A 57 1.74 17.78 5.88
N LEU A 58 2.79 16.98 6.06
CA LEU A 58 3.88 17.23 7.01
C LEU A 58 5.21 17.47 6.28
N THR A 59 5.16 17.90 5.02
CA THR A 59 6.35 18.17 4.22
C THR A 59 7.11 19.42 4.67
N GLY A 60 6.53 20.25 5.55
CA GLY A 60 7.17 21.45 6.10
C GLY A 60 7.44 22.54 5.06
N ALA A 61 6.86 22.40 3.87
CA ALA A 61 6.89 23.38 2.77
C ALA A 61 5.75 24.39 2.88
#